data_AF-A0A4R7VH73-F1
#
_entry.id   AF-A0A4R7VH73-F1
#
_cell.length_a   1.000
_cell.length_b   1.000
_cell.length_c   1.000
_cell.angle_alpha   90.00
_cell.angle_beta   90.00
_cell.angle_gamma   90.00
#
_symmetry.space_group_name_H-M   'P 1'
#
loop_
_entity.id
_entity.type
_entity.pdbx_description
1 polymer ?
#
loop_
_entity_poly.entity_id
_entity_poly.type
_entity_poly.pdbx_seq_one_letter_code
_entity_poly.pdbx_strand_id
1 'polypeptide(L)'
;MVRAISSFPDRRVCVLGLGHAGLTVAAVLADLGFQVLGVEPRADVRALVSSGKAPFREPGLAETLGRAVASGALRCTDRITADDADATVFVIAVGTPLDERGGMHVDMLRTAAEDVARHLSDDDLVIVRSTVGPGTTRGVVEPVLRTTGRRFNLAFCPERTMEGHALEELRRLPQIVGAVSEEAGERAERFFEFLTPAVVRVRDAETAEMVKLVGNVHRDVSFALGRQPFVQRVRRRAGRQLGEQREVLPLSEDEIVAVDRRGQPLRVQFRTDIVEPRDIQHGEGLSPPQRQSLGEQHRTRLPGGDGPGFRDHGAETV
;
A
#
# COMPACT_ATOMS: atom_id res chain seq x y z
N MET A 1 -10.97 23.01 -16.02
CA MET A 1 -10.33 24.26 -15.55
C MET A 1 -9.32 23.87 -14.49
N VAL A 2 -8.02 23.92 -14.80
CA VAL A 2 -6.96 23.58 -13.83
C VAL A 2 -7.01 24.64 -12.73
N ARG A 3 -7.33 24.23 -11.50
CA ARG A 3 -7.38 25.15 -10.35
C ARG A 3 -5.95 25.62 -10.06
N ALA A 4 -5.76 26.92 -9.88
CA ALA A 4 -4.44 27.45 -9.52
C ALA A 4 -4.17 27.17 -8.03
N ILE A 5 -3.04 26.54 -7.70
CA ILE A 5 -2.62 26.23 -6.31
C ILE A 5 -2.52 27.50 -5.45
N SER A 6 -2.21 28.65 -6.04
CA SER A 6 -2.19 29.94 -5.35
C SER A 6 -3.53 30.31 -4.70
N SER A 7 -4.64 29.82 -5.25
CA SER A 7 -6.02 30.04 -4.76
C SER A 7 -6.58 28.84 -3.98
N PHE A 8 -5.82 27.75 -3.87
CA PHE A 8 -6.25 26.55 -3.17
C PHE A 8 -6.07 26.75 -1.66
N PRO A 9 -7.13 26.60 -0.84
CA PRO A 9 -7.04 26.77 0.61
C PRO A 9 -6.02 25.83 1.25
N ASP A 10 -5.94 24.60 0.75
CA ASP A 10 -5.09 23.53 1.28
C ASP A 10 -3.67 23.49 0.67
N ARG A 11 -3.13 24.67 0.32
CA ARG A 11 -1.81 24.79 -0.33
C ARG A 11 -0.61 24.69 0.63
N ARG A 12 -0.84 24.75 1.94
CA ARG A 12 0.22 24.66 2.97
C ARG A 12 0.16 23.29 3.63
N VAL A 13 1.22 22.51 3.45
CA VAL A 13 1.26 21.09 3.80
C VAL A 13 2.41 20.83 4.75
N CYS A 14 2.13 20.17 5.86
CA CYS A 14 3.13 19.62 6.76
C CYS A 14 3.26 18.11 6.50
N VAL A 15 4.45 17.63 6.15
CA VAL A 15 4.74 16.19 5.93
C VAL A 15 5.62 15.70 7.07
N LEU A 16 5.08 14.78 7.88
CA LEU A 16 5.77 14.20 9.04
C LEU A 16 6.43 12.88 8.64
N GLY A 17 7.76 12.83 8.73
CA GLY A 17 8.61 11.72 8.30
C GLY A 17 9.08 11.91 6.85
N LEU A 18 10.39 12.06 6.66
CA LEU A 18 11.02 12.29 5.35
C LEU A 18 11.81 11.07 4.87
N GLY A 19 11.28 9.88 5.15
CA GLY A 19 11.69 8.64 4.49
C GLY A 19 11.25 8.59 3.03
N HIS A 20 11.31 7.41 2.41
CA HIS A 20 11.00 7.26 0.98
C HIS A 20 9.61 7.80 0.62
N ALA A 21 8.57 7.36 1.31
CA ALA A 21 7.18 7.77 1.04
C ALA A 21 6.94 9.27 1.29
N GLY A 22 7.42 9.80 2.42
CA GLY A 22 7.17 11.18 2.80
C GLY A 22 7.97 12.20 1.98
N LEU A 23 9.26 11.95 1.73
CA LEU A 23 10.07 12.90 0.98
C LEU A 23 9.68 12.97 -0.50
N THR A 24 9.27 11.85 -1.10
CA THR A 24 8.82 11.82 -2.50
C THR A 24 7.53 12.61 -2.67
N VAL A 25 6.53 12.42 -1.81
CA VAL A 25 5.29 13.24 -1.87
C VAL A 25 5.56 14.71 -1.56
N ALA A 26 6.43 15.02 -0.58
CA ALA A 26 6.82 16.39 -0.25
C ALA A 26 7.48 17.11 -1.44
N ALA A 27 8.42 16.46 -2.13
CA ALA A 27 9.07 17.00 -3.30
C ALA A 27 8.09 17.21 -4.47
N VAL A 28 7.18 16.26 -4.73
CA VAL A 28 6.17 16.41 -5.79
C VAL A 28 5.19 17.54 -5.50
N LEU A 29 4.71 17.65 -4.25
CA LEU A 29 3.85 18.76 -3.82
C LEU A 29 4.54 20.13 -4.01
N ALA A 30 5.79 20.25 -3.56
CA ALA A 30 6.54 21.49 -3.71
C ALA A 30 6.79 21.85 -5.19
N ASP A 31 7.07 20.87 -6.05
CA ASP A 31 7.24 21.03 -7.51
C ASP A 31 5.94 21.48 -8.20
N LEU A 32 4.78 21.10 -7.67
CA LEU A 32 3.48 21.60 -8.10
C LEU A 32 3.19 23.03 -7.62
N GLY A 33 3.92 23.53 -6.62
CA GLY A 33 3.77 24.89 -6.08
C GLY A 33 3.10 24.98 -4.72
N PHE A 34 2.90 23.84 -4.03
CA PHE A 34 2.51 23.85 -2.61
C PHE A 34 3.64 24.40 -1.75
N GLN A 35 3.29 24.93 -0.57
CA GLN A 35 4.25 25.29 0.46
C GLN A 35 4.36 24.12 1.42
N VAL A 36 5.51 23.47 1.45
CA VAL A 36 5.72 22.22 2.17
C VAL A 36 6.70 22.41 3.32
N LEU A 37 6.26 22.06 4.51
CA LEU A 37 7.11 21.87 5.67
C LEU A 37 7.34 20.37 5.89
N GLY A 38 8.58 19.91 5.78
CA GLY A 38 8.97 18.55 6.11
C GLY A 38 9.47 18.45 7.55
N VAL A 39 8.89 17.57 8.36
CA VAL A 39 9.31 17.31 9.75
C VAL A 39 10.06 15.99 9.82
N GLU A 40 11.32 16.04 10.26
CA GLU A 40 12.18 14.86 10.34
C GLU A 40 13.10 14.92 11.58
N PRO A 41 12.94 14.02 12.57
CA PRO A 41 13.76 14.06 13.78
C PRO A 41 15.24 13.73 13.52
N ARG A 42 15.56 12.95 12.47
CA ARG A 42 16.93 12.55 12.16
C ARG A 42 17.76 13.69 11.56
N ALA A 43 18.77 14.13 12.32
CA ALA A 43 19.60 15.27 11.94
C ALA A 43 20.41 15.06 10.64
N ASP A 44 20.86 13.83 10.38
CA ASP A 44 21.55 13.45 9.15
C ASP A 44 20.64 13.61 7.92
N VAL A 45 19.40 13.14 8.01
CA VAL A 45 18.41 13.26 6.93
C VAL A 45 18.04 14.72 6.72
N ARG A 46 17.73 15.46 7.79
CA ARG A 46 17.40 16.89 7.70
C ARG A 46 18.50 17.72 7.06
N ALA A 47 19.77 17.48 7.41
CA ALA A 47 20.88 18.24 6.86
C ALA A 47 20.97 18.08 5.34
N LEU A 48 20.77 16.85 4.84
CA LEU A 48 20.72 16.58 3.41
C LEU A 48 19.53 17.28 2.76
N VAL A 49 18.32 17.07 3.27
CA VAL A 49 17.09 17.65 2.71
C VAL A 49 17.16 19.17 2.70
N SER A 50 17.57 19.81 3.80
CA SER A 50 17.68 21.28 3.91
C SER A 50 18.74 21.88 2.97
N SER A 51 19.68 21.06 2.48
CA SER A 51 20.67 21.45 1.47
C SER A 51 20.25 21.13 0.03
N GLY A 52 19.00 20.70 -0.18
CA GLY A 52 18.48 20.30 -1.49
C GLY A 52 19.01 18.95 -1.97
N LYS A 53 19.58 18.11 -1.09
CA LYS A 53 20.18 16.82 -1.43
C LYS A 53 19.28 15.67 -0.98
N ALA A 54 19.09 14.69 -1.86
CA ALA A 54 18.30 13.51 -1.55
C ALA A 54 19.09 12.53 -0.64
N PRO A 55 18.47 12.02 0.45
CA PRO A 55 19.11 11.06 1.36
C PRO A 55 19.14 9.63 0.82
N PHE A 56 18.44 9.35 -0.28
CA PHE A 56 18.42 8.07 -0.97
C PHE A 56 18.35 8.29 -2.49
N ARG A 57 18.59 7.22 -3.25
CA ARG A 57 18.55 7.24 -4.71
C ARG A 57 17.11 7.02 -5.19
N GLU A 58 16.56 8.02 -5.85
CA GLU A 58 15.28 7.97 -6.54
C GLU A 58 15.40 8.84 -7.82
N PRO A 59 15.09 8.31 -9.02
CA PRO A 59 15.18 9.08 -10.25
C PRO A 59 14.39 10.39 -10.19
N GLY A 60 15.05 11.50 -10.54
CA GLY A 60 14.46 12.84 -10.53
C GLY A 60 14.34 13.50 -9.15
N LEU A 61 14.52 12.77 -8.04
CA LEU A 61 14.31 13.33 -6.69
C LEU A 61 15.34 14.40 -6.36
N ALA A 62 16.63 14.16 -6.63
CA ALA A 62 17.68 15.12 -6.29
C ALA A 62 17.48 16.48 -6.98
N GLU A 63 17.08 16.48 -8.24
CA GLU A 63 16.82 17.70 -9.00
C GLU A 63 15.54 18.41 -8.49
N THR A 64 14.46 17.65 -8.32
CA THR A 64 13.17 18.17 -7.83
C THR A 64 13.30 18.78 -6.44
N LEU A 65 13.97 18.08 -5.52
CA LEU A 65 14.24 18.56 -4.18
C LEU A 65 15.15 19.79 -4.18
N GLY A 66 16.19 19.80 -5.00
CA GLY A 66 17.09 20.95 -5.16
C GLY A 66 16.34 22.21 -5.56
N ARG A 67 15.44 22.12 -6.56
CA ARG A 67 14.59 23.25 -6.97
C ARG A 67 13.62 23.68 -5.87
N ALA A 68 12.95 22.74 -5.21
CA ALA A 68 11.97 23.00 -4.16
C ALA A 68 12.58 23.72 -2.95
N VAL A 69 13.78 23.34 -2.54
CA VAL A 69 14.49 23.98 -1.42
C VAL A 69 15.04 25.35 -1.85
N ALA A 70 15.62 25.45 -3.05
CA ALA A 70 16.15 26.72 -3.56
C ALA A 70 15.07 27.80 -3.74
N SER A 71 13.84 27.42 -4.11
CA SER A 71 12.70 28.34 -4.22
C SER A 71 12.04 28.66 -2.87
N GLY A 72 12.38 27.95 -1.80
CA GLY A 72 11.73 28.03 -0.50
C GLY A 72 10.38 27.31 -0.41
N ALA A 73 9.95 26.62 -1.49
CA ALA A 73 8.70 25.86 -1.50
C ALA A 73 8.74 24.63 -0.58
N LEU A 74 9.93 24.11 -0.27
CA LEU A 74 10.13 23.06 0.73
C LEU A 74 11.15 23.52 1.79
N ARG A 75 10.71 23.56 3.05
CA ARG A 75 11.59 23.69 4.24
C ARG A 75 11.57 22.42 5.05
N CYS A 76 12.64 22.19 5.81
CA CYS A 76 12.75 21.03 6.70
C CYS A 76 13.09 21.47 8.13
N THR A 77 12.45 20.83 9.11
CA THR A 77 12.59 21.12 10.55
C THR A 77 12.59 19.82 11.36
N ASP A 78 13.02 19.87 12.63
CA ASP A 78 12.97 18.72 13.55
C ASP A 78 11.59 18.53 14.21
N ARG A 79 10.80 19.61 14.31
CA ARG A 79 9.46 19.64 14.89
C ARG A 79 8.62 20.78 14.31
N ILE A 80 7.31 20.67 14.43
CA ILE A 80 6.40 21.78 14.12
C ILE A 80 6.55 22.87 15.19
N THR A 81 6.61 24.13 14.78
CA THR A 81 6.68 25.30 15.68
C THR A 81 5.45 26.21 15.51
N ALA A 82 5.30 27.19 16.39
CA ALA A 82 4.21 28.17 16.28
C ALA A 82 4.26 28.99 14.98
N ASP A 83 5.45 29.22 14.43
CA ASP A 83 5.63 29.91 13.14
C ASP A 83 5.15 29.05 11.95
N ASP A 84 4.98 27.74 12.17
CA ASP A 84 4.52 26.76 11.18
C ASP A 84 3.01 26.46 11.27
N ALA A 85 2.28 27.19 12.14
CA ALA A 85 0.87 26.94 12.45
C ALA A 85 -0.12 27.30 11.32
N ASP A 86 0.38 27.61 10.12
CA ASP A 86 -0.42 27.94 8.95
C ASP A 86 -0.65 26.77 7.99
N ALA A 87 -0.08 25.59 8.28
CA ALA A 87 -0.37 24.36 7.57
C ALA A 87 -1.82 23.94 7.81
N THR A 88 -2.54 23.61 6.74
CA THR A 88 -3.94 23.15 6.82
C THR A 88 -4.10 21.66 6.44
N VAL A 89 -3.02 21.05 5.94
CA VAL A 89 -2.93 19.63 5.62
C VAL A 89 -1.71 19.02 6.31
N PHE A 90 -1.91 17.96 7.07
CA PHE A 90 -0.85 17.19 7.73
C PHE A 90 -0.79 15.79 7.11
N VAL A 91 0.34 15.42 6.51
CA VAL A 91 0.58 14.10 5.94
C VAL A 91 1.53 13.32 6.84
N ILE A 92 1.03 12.29 7.52
CA ILE A 92 1.83 11.44 8.39
C ILE A 92 2.36 10.25 7.59
N ALA A 93 3.68 10.25 7.34
CA ALA A 93 4.41 9.26 6.53
C ALA A 93 5.61 8.67 7.30
N VAL A 94 5.44 8.47 8.60
CA VAL A 94 6.45 7.86 9.48
C VAL A 94 6.49 6.33 9.36
N GLY A 95 7.58 5.72 9.83
CA GLY A 95 7.73 4.26 9.83
C GLY A 95 6.80 3.55 10.82
N THR A 96 6.40 2.34 10.47
CA THR A 96 5.58 1.43 11.27
C THR A 96 6.21 0.04 11.25
N PRO A 97 7.39 -0.12 11.87
CA PRO A 97 8.13 -1.37 11.80
C PRO A 97 7.35 -2.51 12.45
N LEU A 98 7.58 -3.73 11.96
CA LEU A 98 7.03 -4.94 12.56
C LEU A 98 8.01 -5.47 13.61
N ASP A 99 7.49 -6.02 14.70
CA ASP A 99 8.23 -6.81 15.67
C ASP A 99 8.57 -8.21 15.13
N GLU A 100 9.35 -8.98 15.88
CA GLU A 100 9.76 -10.34 15.51
C GLU A 100 8.59 -11.33 15.35
N ARG A 101 7.42 -11.00 15.92
CA ARG A 101 6.19 -11.80 15.85
C ARG A 101 5.22 -11.27 14.77
N GLY A 102 5.61 -10.24 14.01
CA GLY A 102 4.79 -9.60 12.99
C GLY A 102 3.78 -8.57 13.54
N GLY A 103 3.85 -8.25 14.83
CA GLY A 103 3.07 -7.17 15.44
C GLY A 103 3.57 -5.81 14.98
N MET A 104 2.65 -4.89 14.67
CA MET A 104 3.03 -3.57 14.16
C MET A 104 3.28 -2.58 15.30
N HIS A 105 4.44 -1.94 15.28
CA HIS A 105 4.74 -0.83 16.18
C HIS A 105 4.16 0.48 15.63
N VAL A 106 3.33 1.13 16.43
CA VAL A 106 2.62 2.37 16.08
C VAL A 106 3.09 3.58 16.89
N ASP A 107 4.20 3.47 17.63
CA ASP A 107 4.68 4.54 18.51
C ASP A 107 5.05 5.80 17.72
N MET A 108 5.77 5.64 16.61
CA MET A 108 6.11 6.76 15.72
C MET A 108 4.86 7.44 15.15
N LEU A 109 3.85 6.64 14.79
CA LEU A 109 2.56 7.14 14.29
C LEU A 109 1.82 7.93 15.36
N ARG A 110 1.78 7.42 16.59
CA ARG A 110 1.17 8.08 17.75
C ARG A 110 1.88 9.40 18.05
N THR A 111 3.21 9.41 18.12
CA THR A 111 4.00 10.63 18.36
C THR A 111 3.79 11.66 17.25
N ALA A 112 3.71 11.25 15.98
CA ALA A 112 3.39 12.15 14.89
C ALA A 112 1.97 12.73 15.02
N ALA A 113 0.97 11.91 15.38
CA ALA A 113 -0.38 12.38 15.64
C ALA A 113 -0.46 13.36 16.82
N GLU A 114 0.35 13.16 17.87
CA GLU A 114 0.44 14.07 19.01
C GLU A 114 1.08 15.42 18.62
N ASP A 115 2.08 15.41 17.74
CA ASP A 115 2.69 16.65 17.21
C ASP A 115 1.70 17.42 16.33
N VAL A 116 0.94 16.72 15.50
CA VAL A 116 -0.18 17.31 14.74
C VAL A 116 -1.23 17.87 15.68
N ALA A 117 -1.68 17.12 16.69
CA ALA A 117 -2.71 17.56 17.64
C ALA A 117 -2.36 18.87 18.36
N ARG A 118 -1.07 19.09 18.66
CA ARG A 118 -0.59 20.34 19.29
C ARG A 118 -0.71 21.58 18.39
N HIS A 119 -0.78 21.39 17.08
CA HIS A 119 -0.80 22.48 16.08
C HIS A 119 -2.06 22.47 15.21
N LEU A 120 -2.98 21.55 15.49
CA LEU A 120 -4.22 21.38 14.76
C LEU A 120 -5.12 22.60 14.96
N SER A 121 -5.67 23.11 13.86
CA SER A 121 -6.73 24.10 13.80
C SER A 121 -8.05 23.45 13.40
N ASP A 122 -9.16 24.18 13.58
CA ASP A 122 -10.47 23.67 13.20
C ASP A 122 -10.54 23.41 11.69
N ASP A 123 -11.11 22.26 11.35
CA ASP A 123 -11.33 21.74 10.00
C ASP A 123 -10.06 21.34 9.23
N ASP A 124 -8.87 21.35 9.83
CA ASP A 124 -7.64 20.86 9.19
C ASP A 124 -7.76 19.41 8.71
N LEU A 125 -7.03 19.08 7.65
CA LEU A 125 -6.99 17.73 7.08
C LEU A 125 -5.75 16.97 7.56
N VAL A 126 -5.96 15.83 8.19
CA VAL A 126 -4.90 14.88 8.57
C VAL A 126 -5.00 13.64 7.67
N ILE A 127 -3.89 13.31 7.02
CA ILE A 127 -3.76 12.20 6.08
C ILE A 127 -2.73 11.21 6.64
N VAL A 128 -3.16 10.00 6.94
CA VAL A 128 -2.27 8.89 7.28
C VAL A 128 -1.83 8.19 5.99
N ARG A 129 -0.52 8.20 5.73
CA ARG A 129 0.15 7.55 4.59
C ARG A 129 1.00 6.35 5.02
N SER A 130 1.45 6.33 6.29
CA SER A 130 2.16 5.21 6.91
C SER A 130 1.39 3.90 6.70
N THR A 131 2.09 2.81 6.36
CA THR A 131 1.41 1.51 6.19
C THR A 131 0.95 1.00 7.54
N VAL A 132 -0.35 0.82 7.75
CA VAL A 132 -0.92 0.39 9.04
C VAL A 132 -1.85 -0.81 8.93
N GLY A 133 -2.10 -1.46 10.06
CA GLY A 133 -3.14 -2.48 10.19
C GLY A 133 -4.56 -1.88 10.10
N PRO A 134 -5.58 -2.66 9.70
CA PRO A 134 -6.95 -2.17 9.65
C PRO A 134 -7.44 -1.71 11.02
N GLY A 135 -8.13 -0.57 11.07
CA GLY A 135 -8.59 0.09 12.28
C GLY A 135 -7.54 0.97 12.96
N THR A 136 -6.31 1.06 12.46
CA THR A 136 -5.25 1.83 13.15
C THR A 136 -5.49 3.33 13.07
N THR A 137 -5.95 3.84 11.92
CA THR A 137 -6.26 5.28 11.75
C THR A 137 -7.31 5.72 12.78
N ARG A 138 -8.37 4.94 12.94
CA ARG A 138 -9.45 5.18 13.91
C ARG A 138 -9.08 4.86 15.36
N GLY A 139 -8.23 3.85 15.57
CA GLY A 139 -7.87 3.36 16.90
C GLY A 139 -6.68 4.07 17.55
N VAL A 140 -5.80 4.70 16.75
CA VAL A 140 -4.55 5.32 17.23
C VAL A 140 -4.53 6.82 16.93
N VAL A 141 -4.81 7.22 15.69
CA VAL A 141 -4.69 8.63 15.29
C VAL A 141 -5.91 9.43 15.72
N GLU A 142 -7.11 8.96 15.41
CA GLU A 142 -8.36 9.66 15.73
C GLU A 142 -8.50 10.01 17.23
N PRO A 143 -8.21 9.11 18.20
CA PRO A 143 -8.34 9.42 19.62
C PRO A 143 -7.39 10.52 20.08
N VAL A 144 -6.16 10.54 19.53
CA VAL A 144 -5.17 11.59 19.82
C VAL A 144 -5.69 12.94 19.34
N LEU A 145 -6.18 13.03 18.09
CA LEU A 145 -6.73 14.27 17.55
C LEU A 145 -7.98 14.73 18.30
N ARG A 146 -8.83 13.81 18.77
CA ARG A 146 -10.03 14.13 19.57
C ARG A 146 -9.72 14.78 20.91
N THR A 147 -8.55 14.56 21.49
CA THR A 147 -8.15 15.22 22.76
C THR A 147 -8.06 16.74 22.64
N THR A 148 -7.91 17.26 21.43
CA THR A 148 -7.85 18.71 21.17
C THR A 148 -9.21 19.41 21.34
N GLY A 149 -10.32 18.67 21.26
CA GLY A 149 -11.67 19.23 21.21
C GLY A 149 -12.02 19.94 19.89
N ARG A 150 -11.13 19.92 18.90
CA ARG A 150 -11.30 20.59 17.60
C ARG A 150 -12.05 19.71 16.59
N ARG A 151 -12.66 20.35 15.60
CA ARG A 151 -13.15 19.66 14.40
C ARG A 151 -11.98 19.41 13.46
N PHE A 152 -11.92 18.23 12.84
CA PHE A 152 -10.85 17.86 11.92
C PHE A 152 -11.35 16.87 10.86
N ASN A 153 -10.64 16.82 9.76
CA ASN A 153 -10.83 15.84 8.70
C ASN A 153 -9.73 14.78 8.79
N LEU A 154 -10.08 13.49 8.79
CA LEU A 154 -9.11 12.40 8.90
C LEU A 154 -9.31 11.38 7.77
N ALA A 155 -8.24 11.10 7.04
CA ALA A 155 -8.23 10.11 5.98
C ALA A 155 -6.98 9.22 6.04
N PHE A 156 -7.15 7.98 5.59
CA PHE A 156 -6.07 7.07 5.25
C PHE A 156 -5.91 7.04 3.72
N CYS A 157 -4.71 7.36 3.24
CA CYS A 157 -4.40 7.46 1.82
C CYS A 157 -3.08 6.73 1.57
N PRO A 158 -3.13 5.42 1.27
CA PRO A 158 -1.93 4.60 1.27
C PRO A 158 -0.94 5.02 0.17
N GLU A 159 0.35 4.91 0.49
CA GLU A 159 1.40 4.92 -0.51
C GLU A 159 1.43 3.58 -1.26
N ARG A 160 1.54 3.61 -2.59
CA ARG A 160 1.57 2.41 -3.45
C ARG A 160 2.73 2.40 -4.45
N THR A 161 3.53 3.45 -4.50
CA THR A 161 4.64 3.53 -5.44
C THR A 161 5.74 2.50 -5.19
N MET A 162 6.46 2.19 -6.24
CA MET A 162 7.68 1.39 -6.23
C MET A 162 8.91 2.28 -6.10
N GLU A 163 9.86 1.87 -5.27
CA GLU A 163 11.18 2.52 -5.20
C GLU A 163 11.86 2.46 -6.57
N GLY A 164 12.44 3.57 -7.00
CA GLY A 164 13.00 3.76 -8.34
C GLY A 164 12.03 4.35 -9.36
N HIS A 165 10.73 4.40 -9.06
CA HIS A 165 9.69 4.97 -9.93
C HIS A 165 8.71 5.88 -9.18
N ALA A 166 9.00 6.24 -7.94
CA ALA A 166 8.03 6.86 -7.03
C ALA A 166 7.55 8.22 -7.52
N LEU A 167 8.44 9.07 -8.03
CA LEU A 167 8.05 10.40 -8.53
C LEU A 167 7.13 10.32 -9.76
N GLU A 168 7.37 9.36 -10.65
CA GLU A 168 6.54 9.13 -11.83
C GLU A 168 5.19 8.53 -11.43
N GLU A 169 5.22 7.51 -10.59
CA GLU A 169 4.03 6.78 -10.17
C GLU A 169 3.11 7.61 -9.29
N LEU A 170 3.63 8.49 -8.43
CA LEU A 170 2.82 9.46 -7.68
C LEU A 170 1.97 10.34 -8.61
N ARG A 171 2.45 10.62 -9.83
CA ARG A 171 1.77 11.45 -10.82
C ARG A 171 0.80 10.68 -11.73
N ARG A 172 0.88 9.35 -11.73
CA ARG A 172 0.17 8.50 -12.71
C ARG A 172 -0.78 7.51 -12.08
N LEU A 173 -0.40 6.91 -10.94
CA LEU A 173 -1.22 5.90 -10.28
C LEU A 173 -2.42 6.56 -9.63
N PRO A 174 -3.61 5.93 -9.69
CA PRO A 174 -4.76 6.44 -8.96
C PRO A 174 -4.49 6.51 -7.46
N GLN A 175 -4.91 7.57 -6.79
CA GLN A 175 -4.83 7.65 -5.33
C GLN A 175 -6.05 6.96 -4.71
N ILE A 176 -5.83 6.04 -3.77
CA ILE A 176 -6.91 5.49 -2.95
C ILE A 176 -7.16 6.44 -1.76
N VAL A 177 -8.42 6.76 -1.49
CA VAL A 177 -8.83 7.59 -0.35
C VAL A 177 -9.90 6.86 0.44
N GLY A 178 -9.60 6.52 1.70
CA GLY A 178 -10.59 6.06 2.68
C GLY A 178 -10.59 7.01 3.87
N ALA A 179 -11.75 7.53 4.24
CA ALA A 179 -11.85 8.58 5.26
C ALA A 179 -12.78 8.19 6.41
N VAL A 180 -12.66 8.89 7.54
CA VAL A 180 -13.54 8.63 8.69
C VAL A 180 -14.91 9.30 8.56
N SER A 181 -15.06 10.23 7.61
CA SER A 181 -16.31 10.91 7.25
C SER A 181 -16.32 11.24 5.75
N GLU A 182 -17.50 11.50 5.20
CA GLU A 182 -17.66 11.89 3.79
C GLU A 182 -16.92 13.21 3.48
N GLU A 183 -17.06 14.21 4.36
CA GLU A 183 -16.39 15.51 4.24
C GLU A 183 -14.86 15.36 4.16
N ALA A 184 -14.29 14.51 5.02
CA ALA A 184 -12.86 14.23 5.01
C ALA A 184 -12.43 13.53 3.70
N GLY A 185 -13.27 12.64 3.18
CA GLY A 185 -13.06 11.96 1.90
C GLY A 185 -13.03 12.94 0.72
N GLU A 186 -14.02 13.83 0.65
CA GLU A 186 -14.07 14.87 -0.40
C GLU A 186 -12.87 15.82 -0.32
N ARG A 187 -12.46 16.22 0.89
CA ARG A 187 -11.32 17.12 1.07
C ARG A 187 -10.01 16.45 0.66
N ALA A 188 -9.80 15.19 1.06
CA ALA A 188 -8.63 14.42 0.66
C ALA A 188 -8.61 14.15 -0.85
N GLU A 189 -9.77 13.86 -1.47
CA GLU A 189 -9.89 13.72 -2.92
C GLU A 189 -9.44 14.99 -3.65
N ARG A 190 -10.00 16.15 -3.30
CA ARG A 190 -9.61 17.45 -3.88
C ARG A 190 -8.12 17.77 -3.71
N PHE A 191 -7.53 17.35 -2.58
CA PHE A 191 -6.10 17.50 -2.35
C PHE A 191 -5.28 16.64 -3.32
N PHE A 192 -5.65 15.37 -3.50
CA PHE A 192 -4.90 14.44 -4.34
C PHE A 192 -5.13 14.61 -5.85
N GLU A 193 -6.22 15.25 -6.29
CA GLU A 193 -6.45 15.63 -7.69
C GLU A 193 -5.33 16.50 -8.29
N PHE A 194 -4.55 17.20 -7.46
CA PHE A 194 -3.37 17.94 -7.91
C PHE A 194 -2.17 17.04 -8.22
N LEU A 195 -2.06 15.88 -7.55
CA LEU A 195 -0.94 14.97 -7.72
C LEU A 195 -1.19 13.98 -8.85
N THR A 196 -2.42 13.45 -8.97
CA THR A 196 -2.73 12.33 -9.87
C THR A 196 -4.01 12.58 -10.68
N PRO A 197 -4.11 12.05 -11.92
CA PRO A 197 -5.31 12.20 -12.74
C PRO A 197 -6.54 11.46 -12.23
N ALA A 198 -6.40 10.55 -11.26
CA ALA A 198 -7.50 9.73 -10.76
C ALA A 198 -7.43 9.54 -9.24
N VAL A 199 -8.58 9.73 -8.59
CA VAL A 199 -8.80 9.36 -7.19
C VAL A 199 -9.88 8.28 -7.13
N VAL A 200 -9.68 7.28 -6.28
CA VAL A 200 -10.64 6.21 -6.01
C VAL A 200 -11.02 6.30 -4.54
N ARG A 201 -12.23 6.82 -4.27
CA ARG A 201 -12.81 6.82 -2.94
C ARG A 201 -13.31 5.42 -2.58
N VAL A 202 -12.89 4.93 -1.43
CA VAL A 202 -13.43 3.71 -0.83
C VAL A 202 -14.30 4.08 0.37
N ARG A 203 -15.03 3.10 0.91
CA ARG A 203 -16.07 3.32 1.92
C ARG A 203 -15.57 4.07 3.16
N ASP A 204 -14.41 3.66 3.67
CA ASP A 204 -13.89 4.09 4.96
C ASP A 204 -12.37 3.91 5.04
N ALA A 205 -11.76 4.44 6.09
CA ALA A 205 -10.31 4.35 6.32
C ALA A 205 -9.85 2.89 6.41
N GLU A 206 -10.62 2.03 7.07
CA GLU A 206 -10.33 0.61 7.27
C GLU A 206 -10.27 -0.15 5.93
N THR A 207 -11.17 0.16 5.00
CA THR A 207 -11.15 -0.39 3.64
C THR A 207 -9.87 0.03 2.92
N ALA A 208 -9.44 1.29 3.04
CA ALA A 208 -8.20 1.76 2.40
C ALA A 208 -6.94 1.14 3.03
N GLU A 209 -6.92 0.96 4.35
CA GLU A 209 -5.87 0.22 5.08
C GLU A 209 -5.77 -1.22 4.56
N MET A 210 -6.91 -1.90 4.41
CA MET A 210 -6.98 -3.24 3.83
C MET A 210 -6.47 -3.29 2.38
N VAL A 211 -6.85 -2.32 1.53
CA VAL A 211 -6.36 -2.25 0.14
C VAL A 211 -4.84 -2.23 0.07
N LYS A 212 -4.18 -1.51 0.99
CA LYS A 212 -2.72 -1.47 1.05
C LYS A 212 -2.12 -2.83 1.40
N LEU A 213 -2.65 -3.49 2.42
CA LEU A 213 -2.12 -4.78 2.89
C LEU A 213 -2.37 -5.88 1.86
N VAL A 214 -3.60 -5.98 1.34
CA VAL A 214 -3.95 -6.97 0.30
C VAL A 214 -3.12 -6.73 -0.95
N GLY A 215 -2.90 -5.47 -1.35
CA GLY A 215 -2.04 -5.14 -2.49
C GLY A 215 -0.59 -5.60 -2.31
N ASN A 216 -0.03 -5.47 -1.10
CA ASN A 216 1.30 -5.98 -0.79
C ASN A 216 1.33 -7.53 -0.79
N VAL A 217 0.35 -8.19 -0.16
CA VAL A 217 0.24 -9.66 -0.15
C VAL A 217 0.09 -10.22 -1.57
N HIS A 218 -0.75 -9.62 -2.39
CA HIS A 218 -0.94 -10.00 -3.79
C HIS A 218 0.38 -9.93 -4.58
N ARG A 219 1.13 -8.84 -4.41
CA ARG A 219 2.44 -8.65 -5.03
C ARG A 219 3.43 -9.72 -4.56
N ASP A 220 3.48 -10.02 -3.27
CA ASP A 220 4.39 -11.02 -2.71
C ASP A 220 4.08 -12.43 -3.20
N VAL A 221 2.80 -12.82 -3.21
CA VAL A 221 2.35 -14.12 -3.74
C VAL A 221 2.66 -14.23 -5.23
N SER A 222 2.40 -13.16 -6.00
CA SER A 222 2.71 -13.10 -7.43
C SER A 222 4.20 -13.28 -7.70
N PHE A 223 5.07 -12.63 -6.92
CA PHE A 223 6.51 -12.82 -7.03
C PHE A 223 6.96 -14.22 -6.62
N ALA A 224 6.43 -14.76 -5.52
CA ALA A 224 6.75 -16.10 -5.05
C ALA A 224 6.38 -17.16 -6.09
N LEU A 225 5.18 -17.07 -6.67
CA LEU A 225 4.73 -17.94 -7.74
C LEU A 225 5.61 -17.78 -8.98
N GLY A 226 5.91 -16.54 -9.38
CA GLY A 226 6.79 -16.25 -10.51
C GLY A 226 8.18 -16.86 -10.38
N ARG A 227 8.70 -16.99 -9.15
CA ARG A 227 10.02 -17.58 -8.85
C ARG A 227 10.01 -19.12 -8.75
N GLN A 228 8.85 -19.77 -8.77
CA GLN A 228 8.77 -21.23 -8.68
C GLN A 228 9.53 -21.91 -9.85
N PRO A 229 10.40 -22.90 -9.59
CA PRO A 229 11.21 -23.55 -10.63
C PRO A 229 10.38 -24.14 -11.77
N PHE A 230 9.18 -24.66 -11.46
CA PHE A 230 8.25 -25.14 -12.48
C PHE A 230 7.82 -24.02 -13.44
N VAL A 231 7.35 -22.88 -12.91
CA VAL A 231 6.93 -21.70 -13.69
C VAL A 231 8.09 -21.17 -14.53
N GLN A 232 9.29 -21.11 -13.95
CA GLN A 232 10.51 -20.71 -14.66
C GLN A 232 10.89 -21.66 -15.80
N ARG A 233 10.77 -22.98 -15.59
CA ARG A 233 11.00 -23.99 -16.64
C ARG A 233 10.00 -23.87 -17.78
N VAL A 234 8.71 -23.69 -17.46
CA VAL A 234 7.66 -23.48 -18.46
C VAL A 234 7.93 -22.22 -19.28
N ARG A 235 8.24 -21.08 -18.64
CA ARG A 235 8.59 -19.83 -19.33
C ARG A 235 9.79 -20.00 -20.26
N ARG A 236 10.86 -20.65 -19.80
CA ARG A 236 12.06 -20.91 -20.64
C ARG A 236 11.78 -21.86 -21.79
N ARG A 237 10.88 -22.82 -21.63
CA ARG A 237 10.49 -23.75 -22.71
C ARG A 237 9.61 -23.05 -23.74
N ALA A 238 8.63 -22.28 -23.28
CA ALA A 238 7.77 -21.45 -24.13
C ALA A 238 8.59 -20.43 -24.94
N GLY A 239 9.50 -19.68 -24.29
CA GLY A 239 10.37 -18.73 -24.99
C GLY A 239 11.29 -19.37 -26.04
N ARG A 240 11.73 -20.62 -25.82
CA ARG A 240 12.50 -21.37 -26.84
C ARG A 240 11.64 -21.90 -27.99
N GLN A 241 10.35 -22.16 -27.76
CA GLN A 241 9.43 -22.66 -28.78
C GLN A 241 8.83 -21.54 -29.64
N LEU A 242 8.74 -20.32 -29.12
CA LEU A 242 8.13 -19.17 -29.79
C LEU A 242 9.13 -18.31 -30.60
N GLY A 243 10.43 -18.61 -30.55
CA GLY A 243 11.48 -17.80 -31.17
C GLY A 243 11.63 -16.43 -30.50
N GLU A 244 12.55 -15.58 -30.96
CA GLU A 244 12.86 -14.25 -30.39
C GLU A 244 11.66 -13.26 -30.36
N GLN A 245 10.47 -13.69 -30.77
CA GLN A 245 9.27 -12.89 -30.62
C GLN A 245 8.46 -13.36 -29.41
N ARG A 246 8.40 -12.44 -28.44
CA ARG A 246 7.48 -12.32 -27.30
C ARG A 246 8.03 -12.89 -26.01
N GLU A 247 8.48 -11.96 -25.16
CA GLU A 247 8.39 -12.10 -23.72
C GLU A 247 7.03 -12.71 -23.37
N VAL A 248 7.05 -13.86 -22.68
CA VAL A 248 5.85 -14.46 -22.11
C VAL A 248 5.34 -13.46 -21.06
N LEU A 249 4.39 -12.64 -21.50
CA LEU A 249 3.71 -11.57 -20.79
C LEU A 249 3.27 -12.02 -19.38
N PRO A 250 3.11 -11.07 -18.44
CA PRO A 250 2.50 -11.37 -17.16
C PRO A 250 1.15 -12.02 -17.42
N LEU A 251 0.95 -13.19 -16.81
CA LEU A 251 -0.36 -13.81 -16.71
C LEU A 251 -1.24 -12.79 -16.00
N SER A 252 -2.19 -12.16 -16.70
CA SER A 252 -3.38 -11.69 -16.01
C SER A 252 -4.03 -12.93 -15.39
N GLU A 253 -4.56 -12.80 -14.18
CA GLU A 253 -5.01 -13.94 -13.35
C GLU A 253 -5.94 -14.92 -14.09
N ASP A 254 -6.69 -14.43 -15.08
CA ASP A 254 -7.71 -15.20 -15.78
C ASP A 254 -7.44 -15.45 -17.27
N GLU A 255 -6.26 -15.12 -17.84
CA GLU A 255 -6.04 -15.26 -19.30
C GLU A 255 -4.62 -15.73 -19.68
N ILE A 256 -4.55 -16.76 -20.54
CA ILE A 256 -3.33 -17.15 -21.26
C ILE A 256 -3.54 -16.94 -22.76
N VAL A 257 -2.55 -16.31 -23.41
CA VAL A 257 -2.49 -16.25 -24.89
C VAL A 257 -1.71 -17.48 -25.39
N ALA A 258 -2.43 -18.47 -25.91
CA ALA A 258 -1.88 -19.59 -26.66
C ALA A 258 -1.75 -19.23 -28.16
N VAL A 259 -1.10 -20.07 -28.95
CA VAL A 259 -1.01 -19.93 -30.41
C VAL A 259 -1.46 -21.25 -31.04
N ASP A 260 -2.35 -21.19 -32.03
CA ASP A 260 -2.83 -22.38 -32.72
C ASP A 260 -1.78 -22.95 -33.71
N ARG A 261 -2.08 -24.09 -34.33
CA ARG A 261 -1.19 -24.75 -35.31
C ARG A 261 -0.90 -23.91 -36.57
N ARG A 262 -1.64 -22.81 -36.78
CA ARG A 262 -1.50 -21.88 -37.91
C ARG A 262 -0.84 -20.57 -37.51
N GLY A 263 -0.38 -20.43 -36.26
CA GLY A 263 0.26 -19.22 -35.75
C GLY A 263 -0.72 -18.14 -35.27
N GLN A 264 -2.02 -18.43 -35.18
CA GLN A 264 -3.04 -17.47 -34.72
C GLN A 264 -3.07 -17.43 -33.19
N PRO A 265 -3.10 -16.23 -32.57
CA PRO A 265 -3.23 -16.11 -31.12
C PRO A 265 -4.63 -16.59 -30.66
N LEU A 266 -4.66 -17.52 -29.71
CA LEU A 266 -5.83 -18.01 -29.01
C LEU A 266 -5.82 -17.48 -27.58
N ARG A 267 -6.87 -16.78 -27.18
CA ARG A 267 -7.06 -16.34 -25.80
C ARG A 267 -7.80 -17.44 -25.04
N VAL A 268 -7.14 -18.04 -24.06
CA VAL A 268 -7.70 -19.07 -23.18
C VAL A 268 -8.00 -18.40 -21.85
N GLN A 269 -9.28 -18.23 -21.57
CA GLN A 269 -9.74 -17.65 -20.31
C GLN A 269 -9.91 -18.78 -19.28
N PHE A 270 -9.34 -18.61 -18.09
CA PHE A 270 -9.56 -19.52 -16.97
C PHE A 270 -10.84 -19.11 -16.27
N ARG A 271 -11.75 -20.07 -16.05
CA ARG A 271 -12.85 -19.86 -15.10
C ARG A 271 -12.31 -20.12 -13.70
N THR A 272 -12.11 -19.04 -12.96
CA THR A 272 -11.83 -19.11 -11.53
C THR A 272 -13.18 -19.01 -10.83
N ASP A 273 -13.88 -20.14 -10.67
CA ASP A 273 -15.09 -20.19 -9.84
C ASP A 273 -14.66 -20.04 -8.37
N ILE A 274 -14.49 -18.80 -7.90
CA ILE A 274 -14.42 -18.53 -6.47
C ILE A 274 -15.87 -18.65 -5.97
N VAL A 275 -16.21 -19.83 -5.44
CA VAL A 275 -17.48 -20.03 -4.73
C VAL A 275 -17.49 -19.06 -3.54
N GLU A 276 -18.41 -18.09 -3.55
CA GLU A 276 -18.61 -17.22 -2.40
C GLU A 276 -19.02 -18.07 -1.18
N PRO A 277 -18.52 -17.81 0.03
CA PRO A 277 -18.89 -18.58 1.23
C PRO A 277 -20.40 -18.62 1.53
N ARG A 278 -21.20 -17.77 0.85
CA ARG A 278 -22.66 -17.72 0.97
C ARG A 278 -23.39 -18.85 0.25
N ASP A 279 -22.73 -19.57 -0.65
CA ASP A 279 -23.34 -20.67 -1.42
C ASP A 279 -23.26 -22.04 -0.72
N ILE A 280 -22.71 -22.10 0.51
CA ILE A 280 -22.88 -23.27 1.39
C ILE A 280 -24.26 -23.18 2.03
N GLN A 281 -25.31 -23.45 1.24
CA GLN A 281 -26.60 -23.80 1.82
C GLN A 281 -26.44 -25.16 2.51
N HIS A 282 -26.83 -25.22 3.78
CA HIS A 282 -26.99 -26.47 4.52
C HIS A 282 -28.01 -27.36 3.79
N GLY A 283 -27.50 -28.25 2.93
CA GLY A 283 -28.27 -29.30 2.28
C GLY A 283 -28.05 -30.61 3.00
N GLU A 284 -29.04 -31.01 3.81
CA GLU A 284 -29.19 -32.39 4.26
C GLU A 284 -29.21 -33.35 3.07
N GLY A 285 -28.55 -34.52 3.22
CA GLY A 285 -28.82 -35.70 2.40
C GLY A 285 -27.92 -35.92 1.18
N LEU A 286 -26.69 -36.38 1.41
CA LEU A 286 -25.98 -37.21 0.44
C LEU A 286 -25.60 -38.54 1.10
N SER A 287 -26.31 -39.59 0.71
CA SER A 287 -26.02 -40.98 1.10
C SER A 287 -24.62 -41.39 0.62
N PRO A 288 -23.88 -42.26 1.36
CA PRO A 288 -22.53 -42.63 0.98
C PRO A 288 -22.51 -43.43 -0.34
N PRO A 289 -21.47 -43.26 -1.18
CA PRO A 289 -21.38 -43.95 -2.45
C PRO A 289 -21.15 -45.45 -2.25
N GLN A 290 -21.92 -46.25 -2.98
CA GLN A 290 -21.79 -47.71 -3.03
C GLN A 290 -20.42 -48.11 -3.60
N ARG A 291 -19.73 -49.01 -2.91
CA ARG A 291 -18.49 -49.64 -3.39
C ARG A 291 -18.80 -50.53 -4.59
N GLN A 292 -18.28 -50.19 -5.77
CA GLN A 292 -18.06 -51.15 -6.84
C GLN A 292 -16.60 -51.63 -6.83
N SER A 293 -16.43 -52.95 -6.73
CA SER A 293 -15.14 -53.64 -6.75
C SER A 293 -14.67 -53.92 -8.16
N LEU A 294 -13.49 -53.42 -8.53
CA LEU A 294 -12.60 -53.91 -9.58
C LEU A 294 -11.20 -53.43 -9.13
N GLY A 295 -10.12 -54.17 -9.02
CA GLY A 295 -9.69 -55.50 -9.42
C GLY A 295 -8.18 -55.44 -9.25
N GLU A 296 -7.57 -56.47 -8.65
CA GLU A 296 -6.13 -56.53 -8.39
C GLU A 296 -5.32 -56.34 -9.67
N GLN A 297 -4.28 -55.48 -9.64
CA GLN A 297 -2.95 -55.72 -10.22
C GLN A 297 -2.09 -54.44 -10.21
N HIS A 298 -1.24 -54.33 -9.18
CA HIS A 298 0.20 -53.98 -9.24
C HIS A 298 0.65 -53.45 -7.87
N ARG A 299 1.18 -54.37 -7.06
CA ARG A 299 1.98 -54.03 -5.88
C ARG A 299 3.38 -53.64 -6.34
N THR A 300 3.78 -52.40 -6.09
CA THR A 300 5.19 -52.03 -5.99
C THR A 300 5.44 -51.63 -4.53
N ARG A 301 6.20 -52.46 -3.82
CA ARG A 301 6.63 -52.22 -2.43
C ARG A 301 7.68 -51.10 -2.41
N LEU A 302 7.53 -50.13 -1.52
CA LEU A 302 8.64 -49.32 -1.02
C LEU A 302 8.90 -49.72 0.45
N PRO A 303 10.17 -49.84 0.87
CA PRO A 303 10.55 -50.39 2.17
C PRO A 303 10.37 -49.37 3.31
N GLY A 304 10.17 -49.90 4.51
CA GLY A 304 9.81 -49.17 5.72
C GLY A 304 10.87 -48.21 6.26
N GLY A 305 10.39 -47.33 7.13
CA GLY A 305 11.18 -46.48 8.01
C GLY A 305 10.34 -46.14 9.24
N ASP A 306 10.76 -46.68 10.37
CA ASP A 306 10.23 -46.42 11.71
C ASP A 306 10.44 -44.96 12.14
N GLY A 307 9.47 -44.38 12.83
CA GLY A 307 9.59 -43.08 13.51
C GLY A 307 8.32 -42.72 14.30
N PRO A 308 8.41 -42.22 15.54
CA PRO A 308 7.47 -42.55 16.61
C PRO A 308 6.21 -41.67 16.64
N GLY A 309 5.13 -42.28 17.13
CA GLY A 309 3.78 -41.73 17.16
C GLY A 309 3.58 -40.55 18.10
N PHE A 310 2.76 -39.61 17.63
CA PHE A 310 2.05 -38.66 18.47
C PHE A 310 0.70 -39.29 18.83
N ARG A 311 0.50 -39.57 20.12
CA ARG A 311 -0.82 -39.82 20.69
C ARG A 311 -1.41 -38.49 21.13
N ASP A 312 -2.54 -38.17 20.53
CA ASP A 312 -3.49 -37.15 20.95
C ASP A 312 -4.49 -37.79 21.93
N HIS A 313 -4.80 -37.10 23.03
CA HIS A 313 -5.92 -37.25 23.99
C HIS A 313 -5.57 -36.31 25.16
N GLY A 314 -6.39 -35.40 25.68
CA GLY A 314 -7.80 -35.09 25.53
C GLY A 314 -8.11 -34.04 26.61
N ALA A 315 -9.17 -33.26 26.40
CA ALA A 315 -9.68 -32.25 27.32
C ALA A 315 -10.11 -32.83 28.68
N GLU A 316 -10.04 -32.02 29.75
CA GLU A 316 -11.15 -31.76 30.71
C GLU A 316 -10.73 -30.78 31.84
N THR A 317 -11.64 -29.82 32.12
CA THR A 317 -12.02 -29.18 33.41
C THR A 317 -11.08 -29.36 34.63
N VAL A 318 -10.67 -28.31 35.36
CA VAL A 318 -11.41 -27.27 36.12
C VAL A 318 -10.54 -26.03 36.26
#